data_AF-A0A0Q9S689-F1
#
_entry.id   AF-A0A0Q9S689-F1
#
_cell.length_a   1.000
_cell.length_b   1.000
_cell.length_c   1.000
_cell.angle_alpha   90.00
_cell.angle_beta   90.00
_cell.angle_gamma   90.00
#
_symmetry.space_group_name_H-M   'P 1'
#
loop_
_entity.id
_entity.type
_entity.pdbx_description
1 polymer ?
#
loop_
_entity_poly.entity_id
_entity_poly.type
_entity_poly.pdbx_seq_one_letter_code
_entity_poly.pdbx_strand_id
1 'polypeptide(L)'
;MRTQILSVALAASASLGLVTTAVTAASAAPSPKAHAQRVCATPSSPTVAACHALKLVDPDGRAVSPAGQPVTPNAISGKTPADIQSAYKVTGLSAGGRTVAIVDAYGYPNAERDLGIYRAQWGLSACTTANGCLRIINQTGGTSLPRFNVGWAGEQALDLDAVSATCPSCKIVLVQANSASLTDLGAAVNTAATQAGVAAISNSYGGGDLADGSYGAAYNHPGIAVTASTGDNGYQGGSFPASSHYVTAIGGTSLVKDSSARGWSETAWSGAGSGCTTLNAAPAGQTSAMTSCSGRAIADVSAVADPATGLATYAPTTKTASSWAQYGGTSLSSPIVASVYALSGNTAGYANTLPYANPAGLFDVTSGSNGTCASWCTARSGWDGPTGLGTPNGTSAF
;
A
#
# COMPACT_ATOMS: atom_id res chain seq x y z
N MET A 1 89.80 -44.73 21.49
CA MET A 1 89.70 -44.53 22.96
C MET A 1 89.09 -43.16 23.23
N ARG A 2 88.27 -43.06 24.29
CA ARG A 2 87.52 -41.91 24.87
C ARG A 2 88.09 -40.50 24.53
N THR A 3 87.32 -39.42 24.50
CA THR A 3 86.54 -38.88 25.64
C THR A 3 85.67 -37.69 25.21
N GLN A 4 84.53 -37.51 25.88
CA GLN A 4 83.64 -36.32 25.85
C GLN A 4 84.34 -35.07 26.43
N ILE A 5 83.81 -33.87 26.12
CA ILE A 5 83.57 -32.75 27.06
C ILE A 5 82.46 -31.85 26.47
N LEU A 6 81.48 -31.51 27.32
CA LEU A 6 80.40 -30.52 27.12
C LEU A 6 80.92 -29.09 27.33
N SER A 7 80.34 -28.10 26.65
CA SER A 7 80.18 -26.73 27.17
C SER A 7 79.05 -26.00 26.44
N VAL A 8 78.16 -25.37 27.22
CA VAL A 8 77.00 -24.58 26.80
C VAL A 8 77.37 -23.10 26.84
N ALA A 9 76.94 -22.31 25.85
CA ALA A 9 76.96 -20.85 25.91
C ALA A 9 75.66 -20.25 25.34
N LEU A 10 75.08 -19.35 26.14
CA LEU A 10 73.84 -18.60 25.95
C LEU A 10 73.90 -17.65 24.73
N ALA A 11 72.84 -17.61 23.92
CA ALA A 11 72.65 -16.60 22.87
C ALA A 11 71.60 -15.57 23.31
N ALA A 12 72.02 -14.31 23.45
CA ALA A 12 71.12 -13.17 23.65
C ALA A 12 70.70 -12.62 22.28
N SER A 13 69.38 -12.60 22.01
CA SER A 13 68.80 -12.09 20.76
C SER A 13 68.09 -10.76 21.04
N ALA A 14 68.54 -9.68 20.39
CA ALA A 14 67.90 -8.37 20.44
C ALA A 14 66.77 -8.29 19.40
N SER A 15 65.54 -8.08 19.85
CA SER A 15 64.34 -7.94 19.00
C SER A 15 64.02 -6.47 18.73
N LEU A 16 64.07 -6.05 17.46
CA LEU A 16 63.54 -4.77 16.97
C LEU A 16 62.00 -4.77 17.07
N GLY A 17 61.43 -3.79 17.77
CA GLY A 17 59.98 -3.60 17.84
C GLY A 17 59.45 -2.88 16.60
N LEU A 18 58.65 -3.57 15.79
CA LEU A 18 57.77 -2.93 14.79
C LEU A 18 56.55 -2.35 15.52
N VAL A 19 56.35 -1.03 15.40
CA VAL A 19 55.11 -0.36 15.83
C VAL A 19 54.06 -0.56 14.74
N THR A 20 53.15 -1.51 14.95
CA THR A 20 51.93 -1.64 14.14
C THR A 20 50.89 -0.67 14.69
N THR A 21 50.57 0.39 13.94
CA THR A 21 49.37 1.20 14.21
C THR A 21 48.14 0.35 13.91
N ALA A 22 47.51 -0.19 14.96
CA ALA A 22 46.21 -0.83 14.84
C ALA A 22 45.17 0.23 14.46
N VAL A 23 44.70 0.19 13.21
CA VAL A 23 43.48 0.89 12.82
C VAL A 23 42.35 0.16 13.53
N THR A 24 41.84 0.74 14.60
CA THR A 24 40.58 0.29 15.20
C THR A 24 39.48 0.57 14.18
N ALA A 25 38.97 -0.47 13.54
CA ALA A 25 37.70 -0.37 12.82
C ALA A 25 36.66 0.11 13.83
N ALA A 26 36.19 1.34 13.69
CA ALA A 26 35.07 1.84 14.46
C ALA A 26 33.91 0.88 14.24
N SER A 27 33.44 0.20 15.30
CA SER A 27 32.23 -0.59 15.20
C SER A 27 31.11 0.37 14.85
N ALA A 28 30.50 0.20 13.69
CA ALA A 28 29.30 0.93 13.31
C ALA A 28 28.30 0.83 14.48
N ALA A 29 27.82 1.98 14.96
CA ALA A 29 26.74 2.01 15.93
C ALA A 29 25.58 1.15 15.39
N PRO A 30 24.86 0.39 16.25
CA PRO A 30 23.70 -0.37 15.81
C PRO A 30 22.75 0.58 15.08
N SER A 31 22.42 0.26 13.83
CA SER A 31 21.54 1.08 12.99
C SER A 31 20.23 1.36 13.73
N PRO A 32 19.67 2.58 13.62
CA PRO A 32 18.34 2.85 14.15
C PRO A 32 17.37 1.83 13.53
N LYS A 33 16.66 1.07 14.36
CA LYS A 33 15.66 0.13 13.86
C LYS A 33 14.55 0.94 13.18
N ALA A 34 14.39 0.75 11.88
CA ALA A 34 13.28 1.32 11.12
C ALA A 34 11.95 0.78 11.66
N HIS A 35 10.92 1.61 11.67
CA HIS A 35 9.56 1.21 12.05
C HIS A 35 8.52 1.95 11.20
N ALA A 36 7.31 1.36 11.14
CA ALA A 36 6.20 1.97 10.44
C ALA A 36 5.51 3.03 11.32
N GLN A 37 5.35 4.24 10.79
CA GLN A 37 4.63 5.35 11.42
C GLN A 37 3.38 5.68 10.62
N ARG A 38 2.23 5.74 11.30
CA ARG A 38 0.97 6.22 10.71
C ARG A 38 1.09 7.68 10.29
N VAL A 39 0.61 8.00 9.09
CA VAL A 39 0.61 9.39 8.62
C VAL A 39 -0.65 10.15 9.03
N CYS A 40 -1.79 9.47 9.15
CA CYS A 40 -3.03 10.05 9.67
C CYS A 40 -3.18 9.85 11.17
N ALA A 41 -3.90 10.79 11.79
CA ALA A 41 -4.35 10.67 13.17
C ALA A 41 -5.30 9.46 13.31
N THR A 42 -5.33 8.86 14.50
CA THR A 42 -6.27 7.79 14.81
C THR A 42 -7.72 8.30 14.75
N PRO A 43 -8.67 7.46 14.32
CA PRO A 43 -10.10 7.78 14.35
C PRO A 43 -10.54 8.27 15.73
N SER A 44 -11.33 9.36 15.78
CA SER A 44 -11.91 9.88 17.02
C SER A 44 -13.27 9.26 17.36
N SER A 45 -13.93 8.64 16.39
CA SER A 45 -15.19 7.90 16.55
C SER A 45 -15.32 6.85 15.44
N PRO A 46 -16.27 5.90 15.53
CA PRO A 46 -16.51 4.93 14.47
C PRO A 46 -16.84 5.54 13.10
N THR A 47 -17.39 6.75 13.06
CA THR A 47 -17.88 7.43 11.84
C THR A 47 -16.89 8.44 11.25
N VAL A 48 -15.70 8.54 11.84
CA VAL A 48 -14.57 9.32 11.33
C VAL A 48 -13.49 8.35 10.91
N ALA A 49 -13.10 8.39 9.64
CA ALA A 49 -12.06 7.51 9.12
C ALA A 49 -10.66 8.02 9.47
N ALA A 50 -9.69 7.12 9.43
CA ALA A 50 -8.29 7.45 9.28
C ALA A 50 -7.79 6.81 7.99
N CYS A 51 -6.82 7.46 7.35
CA CYS A 51 -6.12 6.85 6.25
C CYS A 51 -5.21 5.70 6.71
N HIS A 52 -4.92 4.79 5.80
CA HIS A 52 -4.16 3.57 6.06
C HIS A 52 -2.71 3.66 5.52
N ALA A 53 -2.18 4.86 5.22
CA ALA A 53 -0.79 4.99 4.85
C ALA A 53 0.14 4.90 6.07
N LEU A 54 1.18 4.11 5.89
CA LEU A 54 2.27 3.95 6.84
C LEU A 54 3.59 4.33 6.19
N LYS A 55 4.32 5.26 6.80
CA LYS A 55 5.65 5.70 6.38
C LYS A 55 6.73 4.96 7.16
N LEU A 56 7.77 4.48 6.49
CA LEU A 56 8.92 3.87 7.15
C LEU A 56 9.90 4.94 7.65
N VAL A 57 10.19 4.93 8.96
CA VAL A 57 10.98 5.95 9.65
C VAL A 57 11.95 5.38 10.68
N ASP A 58 12.97 6.18 11.05
CA ASP A 58 13.78 5.95 12.25
C ASP A 58 13.02 6.36 13.53
N PRO A 59 13.55 6.09 14.74
CA PRO A 59 12.94 6.51 16.00
C PRO A 59 12.68 8.01 16.16
N ASP A 60 13.34 8.87 15.36
CA ASP A 60 13.17 10.31 15.36
C ASP A 60 12.18 10.80 14.29
N GLY A 61 11.53 9.88 13.55
CA GLY A 61 10.55 10.18 12.51
C GLY A 61 11.15 10.57 11.16
N ARG A 62 12.45 10.38 10.93
CA ARG A 62 13.10 10.65 9.65
C ARG A 62 12.91 9.46 8.70
N ALA A 63 12.70 9.75 7.42
CA ALA A 63 12.53 8.71 6.41
C ALA A 63 13.79 7.85 6.27
N VAL A 64 13.62 6.53 6.38
CA VAL A 64 14.70 5.55 6.22
C VAL A 64 14.27 4.37 5.36
N SER A 65 15.25 3.69 4.78
CA SER A 65 15.06 2.38 4.15
C SER A 65 14.86 1.27 5.20
N PRO A 66 14.47 0.05 4.80
CA PRO A 66 14.36 -1.10 5.70
C PRO A 66 15.69 -1.45 6.40
N ALA A 67 16.82 -1.10 5.77
CA ALA A 67 18.15 -1.25 6.34
C ALA A 67 18.55 -0.08 7.29
N GLY A 68 17.62 0.82 7.61
CA GLY A 68 17.85 1.98 8.49
C GLY A 68 18.69 3.09 7.87
N GLN A 69 18.92 3.07 6.55
CA GLN A 69 19.68 4.12 5.85
C GLN A 69 18.78 5.32 5.52
N PRO A 70 19.24 6.57 5.67
CA PRO A 70 18.46 7.76 5.34
C PRO A 70 17.97 7.76 3.89
N VAL A 71 16.69 8.09 3.69
CA VAL A 71 16.13 8.30 2.34
C VAL A 71 16.42 9.74 1.91
N THR A 72 17.01 9.89 0.73
CA THR A 72 17.36 11.20 0.14
C THR A 72 17.04 11.21 -1.35
N PRO A 73 17.03 12.37 -2.03
CA PRO A 73 16.87 12.42 -3.48
C PRO A 73 17.90 11.58 -4.27
N ASN A 74 19.10 11.35 -3.71
CA ASN A 74 20.15 10.55 -4.34
C ASN A 74 20.15 9.08 -3.87
N ALA A 75 19.32 8.74 -2.90
CA ALA A 75 19.21 7.41 -2.30
C ALA A 75 17.74 7.15 -1.93
N ILE A 76 16.94 6.90 -2.96
CA ILE A 76 15.51 6.58 -2.83
C ILE A 76 15.34 5.12 -2.36
N SER A 77 14.38 4.87 -1.48
CA SER A 77 14.04 3.54 -0.98
C SER A 77 12.60 3.18 -1.32
N GLY A 78 12.34 1.89 -1.53
CA GLY A 78 11.03 1.34 -1.87
C GLY A 78 10.95 0.84 -3.30
N LYS A 79 9.83 0.19 -3.62
CA LYS A 79 9.53 -0.32 -4.96
C LYS A 79 9.31 0.81 -5.95
N THR A 80 9.68 0.52 -7.19
CA THR A 80 9.51 1.40 -8.36
C THR A 80 8.28 1.02 -9.17
N PRO A 81 7.83 1.86 -10.12
CA PRO A 81 6.80 1.47 -11.10
C PRO A 81 7.09 0.16 -11.81
N ALA A 82 8.35 -0.07 -12.22
CA ALA A 82 8.74 -1.30 -12.90
C ALA A 82 8.59 -2.53 -11.99
N ASP A 83 8.91 -2.38 -10.70
CA ASP A 83 8.73 -3.46 -9.71
C ASP A 83 7.24 -3.81 -9.54
N ILE A 84 6.38 -2.81 -9.36
CA ILE A 84 4.93 -3.02 -9.20
C ILE A 84 4.32 -3.65 -10.46
N GLN A 85 4.64 -3.12 -11.64
CA GLN A 85 4.11 -3.65 -12.90
C GLN A 85 4.60 -5.06 -13.22
N SER A 86 5.84 -5.39 -12.87
CA SER A 86 6.40 -6.74 -13.00
C SER A 86 5.72 -7.71 -12.03
N ALA A 87 5.60 -7.34 -10.75
CA ALA A 87 5.05 -8.20 -9.71
C ALA A 87 3.61 -8.63 -9.99
N TYR A 88 2.81 -7.72 -10.54
CA TYR A 88 1.38 -7.95 -10.83
C TYR A 88 1.09 -8.23 -12.30
N LYS A 89 2.13 -8.44 -13.13
CA LYS A 89 2.02 -8.73 -14.57
C LYS A 89 1.12 -7.77 -15.35
N VAL A 90 1.26 -6.47 -15.08
CA VAL A 90 0.53 -5.40 -15.79
C VAL A 90 1.42 -4.55 -16.69
N THR A 91 2.68 -4.95 -16.86
CA THR A 91 3.64 -4.25 -17.73
C THR A 91 3.10 -4.11 -19.14
N GLY A 92 3.10 -2.88 -19.67
CA GLY A 92 2.71 -2.58 -21.05
C GLY A 92 1.19 -2.60 -21.31
N LEU A 93 0.36 -2.89 -20.30
CA LEU A 93 -1.09 -2.79 -20.45
C LEU A 93 -1.54 -1.33 -20.55
N SER A 94 -2.67 -1.12 -21.23
CA SER A 94 -3.25 0.21 -21.43
C SER A 94 -4.67 0.30 -20.89
N ALA A 95 -4.95 1.38 -20.16
CA ALA A 95 -6.28 1.71 -19.69
C ALA A 95 -7.21 2.25 -20.80
N GLY A 96 -6.72 2.49 -22.02
CA GLY A 96 -7.57 2.97 -23.12
C GLY A 96 -8.33 4.26 -22.80
N GLY A 97 -7.77 5.14 -21.96
CA GLY A 97 -8.38 6.40 -21.55
C GLY A 97 -9.32 6.33 -20.34
N ARG A 98 -9.45 5.17 -19.68
CA ARG A 98 -10.14 5.02 -18.40
C ARG A 98 -9.46 5.81 -17.28
N THR A 99 -10.26 6.20 -16.30
CA THR A 99 -9.88 7.03 -15.16
C THR A 99 -9.95 6.20 -13.88
N VAL A 100 -8.92 6.33 -13.04
CA VAL A 100 -8.99 5.93 -11.62
C VAL A 100 -9.27 7.17 -10.79
N ALA A 101 -10.31 7.11 -9.97
CA ALA A 101 -10.59 8.11 -8.96
C ALA A 101 -9.93 7.75 -7.64
N ILE A 102 -9.36 8.74 -6.96
CA ILE A 102 -8.86 8.66 -5.59
C ILE A 102 -9.75 9.55 -4.74
N VAL A 103 -10.29 9.02 -3.65
CA VAL A 103 -11.12 9.76 -2.71
C VAL A 103 -10.42 9.80 -1.36
N ASP A 104 -10.14 11.01 -0.88
CA ASP A 104 -9.43 11.23 0.38
C ASP A 104 -9.95 12.47 1.10
N ALA A 105 -9.69 12.58 2.40
CA ALA A 105 -10.04 13.77 3.15
C ALA A 105 -9.01 14.89 3.00
N TYR A 106 -9.48 16.12 3.19
CA TYR A 106 -8.69 17.35 3.24
C TYR A 106 -7.98 17.74 1.94
N GLY A 107 -7.43 18.95 1.96
CA GLY A 107 -6.74 19.60 0.87
C GLY A 107 -5.32 19.10 0.64
N TYR A 108 -4.92 18.79 -0.59
CA TYR A 108 -3.52 18.60 -1.01
C TYR A 108 -3.13 19.57 -2.15
N PRO A 109 -2.72 20.81 -1.80
CA PRO A 109 -2.41 21.84 -2.81
C PRO A 109 -1.20 21.54 -3.72
N ASN A 110 -0.31 20.62 -3.32
CA ASN A 110 0.90 20.31 -4.08
C ASN A 110 0.76 19.04 -4.95
N ALA A 111 -0.42 18.42 -4.99
CA ALA A 111 -0.64 17.12 -5.63
C ALA A 111 -0.06 17.02 -7.05
N GLU A 112 -0.37 17.98 -7.92
CA GLU A 112 0.11 17.98 -9.32
C GLU A 112 1.63 18.12 -9.41
N ARG A 113 2.24 18.99 -8.60
CA ARG A 113 3.69 19.20 -8.60
C ARG A 113 4.42 17.95 -8.14
N ASP A 114 3.98 17.37 -7.03
CA ASP A 114 4.63 16.23 -6.40
C ASP A 114 4.47 14.97 -7.27
N LEU A 115 3.28 14.76 -7.85
CA LEU A 115 3.06 13.71 -8.86
C LEU A 115 3.97 13.90 -10.08
N GLY A 116 4.18 15.14 -10.52
CA GLY A 116 5.11 15.46 -11.60
C GLY A 116 6.55 15.04 -11.30
N ILE A 117 7.02 15.28 -10.08
CA ILE A 117 8.35 14.86 -9.61
C ILE A 117 8.45 13.33 -9.58
N TYR A 118 7.44 12.65 -9.01
CA TYR A 118 7.40 11.19 -8.99
C TYR A 118 7.48 10.59 -10.39
N ARG A 119 6.61 11.05 -11.29
CA ARG A 119 6.53 10.51 -12.66
C ARG A 119 7.81 10.79 -13.44
N ALA A 120 8.41 11.97 -13.28
CA ALA A 120 9.69 12.31 -13.92
C ALA A 120 10.85 11.42 -13.43
N GLN A 121 10.92 11.14 -12.12
CA GLN A 121 11.96 10.27 -11.54
C GLN A 121 11.99 8.89 -12.19
N TRP A 122 10.83 8.38 -12.60
CA TRP A 122 10.67 7.04 -13.18
C TRP A 122 10.44 7.05 -14.70
N GLY A 123 10.63 8.19 -15.37
CA GLY A 123 10.46 8.31 -16.82
C GLY A 123 9.03 8.08 -17.32
N LEU A 124 8.02 8.26 -16.46
CA LEU A 124 6.61 8.17 -16.83
C LEU A 124 6.15 9.48 -17.48
N SER A 125 5.23 9.39 -18.46
CA SER A 125 4.68 10.57 -19.13
C SER A 125 4.02 11.52 -18.12
N ALA A 126 4.13 12.84 -18.31
CA ALA A 126 3.53 13.80 -17.40
C ALA A 126 2.01 13.59 -17.25
N CYS A 127 1.49 13.71 -16.02
CA CYS A 127 0.06 13.66 -15.73
C CYS A 127 -0.36 14.96 -15.06
N THR A 128 -0.93 15.89 -15.83
CA THR A 128 -1.19 17.26 -15.40
C THR A 128 -2.64 17.65 -15.63
N THR A 129 -3.08 18.72 -14.97
CA THR A 129 -4.37 19.33 -15.23
C THR A 129 -4.40 19.93 -16.64
N ALA A 130 -3.29 20.53 -17.07
CA ALA A 130 -3.15 21.13 -18.39
C ALA A 130 -3.26 20.12 -19.55
N ASN A 131 -2.76 18.89 -19.39
CA ASN A 131 -2.86 17.85 -20.42
C ASN A 131 -4.08 16.94 -20.27
N GLY A 132 -4.95 17.22 -19.28
CA GLY A 132 -6.18 16.47 -19.03
C GLY A 132 -5.97 15.06 -18.46
N CYS A 133 -4.75 14.70 -18.07
CA CYS A 133 -4.49 13.43 -17.39
C CYS A 133 -4.94 13.47 -15.93
N LEU A 134 -4.71 14.59 -15.24
CA LEU A 134 -5.05 14.78 -13.83
C LEU A 134 -6.22 15.75 -13.68
N ARG A 135 -7.15 15.44 -12.78
CA ARG A 135 -8.16 16.38 -12.30
C ARG A 135 -8.12 16.41 -10.79
N ILE A 136 -8.16 17.60 -10.21
CA ILE A 136 -8.16 17.81 -8.75
C ILE A 136 -9.42 18.60 -8.40
N ILE A 137 -10.30 17.99 -7.62
CA ILE A 137 -11.61 18.56 -7.27
C ILE A 137 -11.94 18.32 -5.79
N ASN A 138 -12.87 19.10 -5.25
CA ASN A 138 -13.45 18.88 -3.94
C ASN A 138 -14.66 17.93 -4.00
N GLN A 139 -15.24 17.57 -2.85
CA GLN A 139 -16.39 16.65 -2.77
C GLN A 139 -17.67 17.10 -3.48
N THR A 140 -17.76 18.35 -3.96
CA THR A 140 -18.89 18.85 -4.76
C THR A 140 -18.55 19.05 -6.23
N GLY A 141 -17.35 18.63 -6.66
CA GLY A 141 -16.87 18.76 -8.03
C GLY A 141 -16.24 20.12 -8.37
N GLY A 142 -16.13 21.03 -7.40
CA GLY A 142 -15.48 22.33 -7.55
C GLY A 142 -13.96 22.28 -7.37
N THR A 143 -13.27 23.38 -7.67
CA THR A 143 -11.80 23.49 -7.58
C THR A 143 -11.31 24.20 -6.32
N SER A 144 -12.22 24.72 -5.48
CA SER A 144 -11.87 25.28 -4.17
C SER A 144 -11.55 24.14 -3.21
N LEU A 145 -10.26 23.89 -2.98
CA LEU A 145 -9.80 22.76 -2.18
C LEU A 145 -10.12 22.94 -0.68
N PRO A 146 -10.40 21.83 0.04
CA PRO A 146 -10.55 21.86 1.50
C PRO A 146 -9.30 22.33 2.24
N ARG A 147 -9.44 22.48 3.56
CA ARG A 147 -8.32 22.75 4.49
C ARG A 147 -7.18 21.75 4.26
N PHE A 148 -5.94 22.22 4.23
CA PHE A 148 -4.74 21.36 4.21
C PHE A 148 -4.58 20.53 5.49
N ASN A 149 -4.19 19.26 5.34
CA ASN A 149 -3.76 18.37 6.40
C ASN A 149 -2.56 17.55 5.89
N VAL A 150 -1.42 17.61 6.56
CA VAL A 150 -0.18 16.97 6.07
C VAL A 150 -0.27 15.43 6.05
N GLY A 151 -0.98 14.83 7.00
CA GLY A 151 -1.14 13.38 7.05
C GLY A 151 -1.93 12.86 5.87
N TRP A 152 -3.12 13.43 5.65
CA TRP A 152 -3.97 13.09 4.51
C TRP A 152 -3.39 13.53 3.16
N ALA A 153 -2.59 14.59 3.12
CA ALA A 153 -1.85 14.93 1.90
C ALA A 153 -0.73 13.90 1.60
N GLY A 154 -0.16 13.28 2.64
CA GLY A 154 0.75 12.14 2.52
C GLY A 154 0.07 10.87 1.99
N GLU A 155 -1.17 10.61 2.43
CA GLU A 155 -2.04 9.57 1.86
C GLU A 155 -2.30 9.80 0.37
N GLN A 156 -2.79 11.00 0.03
CA GLN A 156 -3.08 11.36 -1.36
C GLN A 156 -1.85 11.23 -2.27
N ALA A 157 -0.65 11.55 -1.76
CA ALA A 157 0.59 11.34 -2.49
C ALA A 157 0.88 9.85 -2.75
N LEU A 158 0.72 8.98 -1.75
CA LEU A 158 0.85 7.53 -1.90
C LEU A 158 -0.12 6.99 -2.95
N ASP A 159 -1.39 7.40 -2.89
CA ASP A 159 -2.42 6.95 -3.82
C ASP A 159 -2.14 7.38 -5.26
N LEU A 160 -1.77 8.64 -5.47
CA LEU A 160 -1.40 9.17 -6.80
C LEU A 160 -0.18 8.46 -7.39
N ASP A 161 0.84 8.23 -6.57
CA ASP A 161 2.07 7.54 -6.96
C ASP A 161 1.80 6.06 -7.24
N ALA A 162 0.94 5.40 -6.46
CA ALA A 162 0.53 4.01 -6.65
C ALA A 162 -0.27 3.79 -7.94
N VAL A 163 -1.21 4.69 -8.25
CA VAL A 163 -1.91 4.66 -9.55
C VAL A 163 -0.93 4.88 -10.70
N SER A 164 -0.02 5.85 -10.57
CA SER A 164 1.01 6.11 -11.58
C SER A 164 1.97 4.94 -11.77
N ALA A 165 2.32 4.25 -10.69
CA ALA A 165 3.20 3.09 -10.70
C ALA A 165 2.55 1.91 -11.44
N THR A 166 1.28 1.64 -11.14
CA THR A 166 0.55 0.45 -11.60
C THR A 166 -0.02 0.64 -13.00
N CYS A 167 -0.64 1.80 -13.26
CA CYS A 167 -1.28 2.14 -14.52
C CYS A 167 -0.82 3.52 -15.02
N PRO A 168 0.40 3.62 -15.60
CA PRO A 168 0.90 4.90 -16.12
C PRO A 168 0.01 5.55 -17.19
N SER A 169 -0.85 4.76 -17.86
CA SER A 169 -1.78 5.17 -18.92
C SER A 169 -3.18 5.56 -18.41
N CYS A 170 -3.48 5.36 -17.12
CA CYS A 170 -4.74 5.78 -16.52
C CYS A 170 -4.78 7.32 -16.42
N LYS A 171 -5.96 7.89 -16.66
CA LYS A 171 -6.27 9.23 -16.15
C LYS A 171 -6.54 9.14 -14.66
N ILE A 172 -6.37 10.25 -13.96
CA ILE A 172 -6.54 10.32 -12.50
C ILE A 172 -7.49 11.46 -12.15
N VAL A 173 -8.46 11.19 -11.28
CA VAL A 173 -9.22 12.24 -10.61
C VAL A 173 -9.04 12.12 -9.10
N LEU A 174 -8.45 13.14 -8.49
CA LEU A 174 -8.32 13.25 -7.05
C LEU A 174 -9.49 14.07 -6.49
N VAL A 175 -10.33 13.43 -5.69
CA VAL A 175 -11.52 14.04 -5.05
C VAL A 175 -11.26 14.22 -3.56
N GLN A 176 -11.22 15.47 -3.11
CA GLN A 176 -10.85 15.86 -1.76
C GLN A 176 -12.08 16.21 -0.93
N ALA A 177 -12.36 15.41 0.10
CA ALA A 177 -13.43 15.62 1.05
C ALA A 177 -13.11 16.72 2.06
N ASN A 178 -14.14 17.39 2.58
CA ASN A 178 -14.02 18.49 3.51
C ASN A 178 -13.46 18.05 4.87
N SER A 179 -13.74 16.82 5.27
CA SER A 179 -13.24 16.19 6.48
C SER A 179 -13.11 14.68 6.32
N ALA A 180 -12.55 14.02 7.33
CA ALA A 180 -12.47 12.57 7.41
C ALA A 180 -13.76 11.90 7.90
N SER A 181 -14.88 12.63 8.03
CA SER A 181 -16.16 12.00 8.35
C SER A 181 -16.62 11.12 7.19
N LEU A 182 -17.21 9.95 7.48
CA LEU A 182 -17.71 9.06 6.44
C LEU A 182 -18.83 9.68 5.59
N THR A 183 -19.52 10.68 6.11
CA THR A 183 -20.50 11.47 5.34
C THR A 183 -19.81 12.31 4.26
N ASP A 184 -18.75 13.03 4.60
CA ASP A 184 -17.99 13.85 3.63
C ASP A 184 -17.24 12.98 2.62
N LEU A 185 -16.63 11.89 3.09
CA LEU A 185 -15.97 10.91 2.23
C LEU A 185 -16.99 10.24 1.30
N GLY A 186 -18.15 9.81 1.80
CA GLY A 186 -19.22 9.26 0.97
C GLY A 186 -19.77 10.26 -0.07
N ALA A 187 -19.84 11.55 0.26
CA ALA A 187 -20.18 12.59 -0.72
C ALA A 187 -19.10 12.69 -1.82
N ALA A 188 -17.82 12.59 -1.46
CA ALA A 188 -16.72 12.57 -2.41
C ALA A 188 -16.72 11.31 -3.30
N VAL A 189 -17.08 10.13 -2.77
CA VAL A 189 -17.26 8.89 -3.57
C VAL A 189 -18.36 9.06 -4.62
N ASN A 190 -19.52 9.59 -4.22
CA ASN A 190 -20.60 9.88 -5.16
C ASN A 190 -20.16 10.86 -6.25
N THR A 191 -19.42 11.92 -5.88
CA THR A 191 -18.84 12.86 -6.85
C THR A 191 -17.86 12.17 -7.78
N ALA A 192 -16.97 11.31 -7.27
CA ALA A 192 -16.04 10.53 -8.07
C ALA A 192 -16.76 9.67 -9.13
N ALA A 193 -17.85 8.99 -8.74
CA ALA A 193 -18.64 8.14 -9.62
C ALA A 193 -19.28 8.88 -10.81
N THR A 194 -19.49 10.19 -10.71
CA THR A 194 -20.04 11.01 -11.81
C THR A 194 -18.97 11.53 -12.77
N GLN A 195 -17.68 11.31 -12.49
CA GLN A 195 -16.61 11.85 -13.31
C GLN A 195 -16.40 11.05 -14.60
N ALA A 196 -16.11 11.76 -15.69
CA ALA A 196 -15.94 11.15 -17.00
C ALA A 196 -14.86 10.06 -17.02
N GLY A 197 -15.25 8.88 -17.50
CA GLY A 197 -14.35 7.74 -17.70
C GLY A 197 -13.92 7.02 -16.43
N VAL A 198 -14.47 7.35 -15.25
CA VAL A 198 -14.15 6.64 -14.01
C VAL A 198 -14.57 5.18 -14.13
N ALA A 199 -13.58 4.30 -14.09
CA ALA A 199 -13.75 2.85 -14.08
C ALA A 199 -13.54 2.28 -12.67
N ALA A 200 -12.71 2.94 -11.85
CA ALA A 200 -12.45 2.52 -10.48
C ALA A 200 -12.33 3.71 -9.52
N ILE A 201 -12.72 3.52 -8.26
CA ILE A 201 -12.60 4.47 -7.15
C ILE A 201 -11.81 3.80 -6.02
N SER A 202 -10.64 4.32 -5.69
CA SER A 202 -9.85 3.91 -4.52
C SER A 202 -10.21 4.72 -3.30
N ASN A 203 -10.41 4.02 -2.17
CA ASN A 203 -10.68 4.59 -0.85
C ASN A 203 -9.66 4.05 0.15
N SER A 204 -8.57 4.78 0.36
CA SER A 204 -7.45 4.31 1.17
C SER A 204 -7.61 4.68 2.66
N TYR A 205 -8.80 4.43 3.20
CA TYR A 205 -9.17 4.80 4.56
C TYR A 205 -10.15 3.80 5.19
N GLY A 206 -10.29 3.86 6.51
CA GLY A 206 -11.31 3.12 7.22
C GLY A 206 -11.64 3.69 8.59
N GLY A 207 -12.82 3.34 9.08
CA GLY A 207 -13.33 3.69 10.41
C GLY A 207 -13.73 2.45 11.19
N GLY A 208 -14.78 2.58 12.02
CA GLY A 208 -15.37 1.45 12.71
C GLY A 208 -16.07 0.48 11.76
N ASP A 209 -16.50 -0.67 12.29
CA ASP A 209 -17.37 -1.58 11.57
C ASP A 209 -18.81 -1.04 11.58
N LEU A 210 -19.37 -0.79 10.39
CA LEU A 210 -20.63 -0.07 10.22
C LEU A 210 -21.53 -0.76 9.19
N ALA A 211 -22.83 -0.62 9.37
CA ALA A 211 -23.82 -1.23 8.49
C ALA A 211 -24.04 -0.45 7.19
N ASP A 212 -24.21 -1.18 6.08
CA ASP A 212 -24.53 -0.66 4.76
C ASP A 212 -25.83 0.14 4.75
N GLY A 213 -26.79 -0.22 5.61
CA GLY A 213 -28.04 0.52 5.79
C GLY A 213 -27.84 1.97 6.24
N SER A 214 -26.68 2.31 6.81
CA SER A 214 -26.35 3.68 7.22
C SER A 214 -25.43 4.41 6.25
N TYR A 215 -24.42 3.73 5.69
CA TYR A 215 -23.38 4.37 4.88
C TYR A 215 -23.13 3.72 3.51
N GLY A 216 -23.63 2.52 3.26
CA GLY A 216 -23.34 1.73 2.06
C GLY A 216 -23.87 2.34 0.76
N ALA A 217 -24.92 3.16 0.82
CA ALA A 217 -25.48 3.83 -0.36
C ALA A 217 -24.46 4.68 -1.12
N ALA A 218 -23.50 5.30 -0.42
CA ALA A 218 -22.47 6.12 -1.04
C ALA A 218 -21.38 5.32 -1.76
N TYR A 219 -21.33 4.00 -1.58
CA TYR A 219 -20.36 3.09 -2.21
C TYR A 219 -21.02 2.15 -3.22
N ASN A 220 -22.34 2.25 -3.40
CA ASN A 220 -23.12 1.43 -4.31
C ASN A 220 -23.08 2.00 -5.72
N HIS A 221 -22.05 1.66 -6.48
CA HIS A 221 -21.85 2.10 -7.86
C HIS A 221 -21.65 0.93 -8.83
N PRO A 222 -22.70 0.20 -9.22
CA PRO A 222 -22.59 -0.85 -10.24
C PRO A 222 -22.00 -0.29 -11.54
N GLY A 223 -21.08 -1.01 -12.16
CA GLY A 223 -20.34 -0.53 -13.34
C GLY A 223 -19.02 0.18 -12.99
N ILE A 224 -18.76 0.49 -11.72
CA ILE A 224 -17.51 1.09 -11.25
C ILE A 224 -16.91 0.20 -10.16
N ALA A 225 -15.62 -0.11 -10.27
CA ALA A 225 -14.93 -0.85 -9.22
C ALA A 225 -14.65 0.07 -8.02
N VAL A 226 -15.36 -0.14 -6.92
CA VAL A 226 -15.08 0.55 -5.66
C VAL A 226 -14.17 -0.33 -4.81
N THR A 227 -12.99 0.17 -4.46
CA THR A 227 -12.01 -0.53 -3.62
C THR A 227 -11.81 0.22 -2.32
N ALA A 228 -11.52 -0.51 -1.23
CA ALA A 228 -11.14 0.10 0.03
C ALA A 228 -10.12 -0.75 0.79
N SER A 229 -9.20 -0.07 1.46
CA SER A 229 -8.18 -0.71 2.29
C SER A 229 -8.78 -1.35 3.55
N THR A 230 -8.35 -2.57 3.91
CA THR A 230 -8.92 -3.30 5.06
C THR A 230 -8.42 -2.82 6.42
N GLY A 231 -7.33 -2.05 6.44
CA GLY A 231 -6.72 -1.51 7.64
C GLY A 231 -5.33 -2.07 7.93
N ASP A 232 -4.68 -1.50 8.95
CA ASP A 232 -3.24 -1.72 9.22
C ASP A 232 -2.92 -2.15 10.66
N ASN A 233 -3.88 -2.78 11.33
CA ASN A 233 -3.76 -3.17 12.74
C ASN A 233 -3.89 -4.68 12.93
N GLY A 234 -3.69 -5.45 11.86
CA GLY A 234 -3.87 -6.89 11.88
C GLY A 234 -5.32 -7.31 12.00
N TYR A 235 -5.55 -8.46 12.63
CA TYR A 235 -6.88 -9.04 12.83
C TYR A 235 -7.72 -8.26 13.86
N GLN A 236 -8.61 -7.38 13.38
CA GLN A 236 -9.43 -6.48 14.20
C GLN A 236 -10.94 -6.57 13.93
N GLY A 237 -11.38 -7.41 12.98
CA GLY A 237 -12.78 -7.46 12.55
C GLY A 237 -13.04 -6.56 11.33
N GLY A 238 -14.30 -6.21 11.08
CA GLY A 238 -14.67 -5.35 9.96
C GLY A 238 -14.17 -3.90 10.13
N SER A 239 -13.88 -3.23 9.01
CA SER A 239 -13.61 -1.79 8.96
C SER A 239 -14.31 -1.21 7.74
N PHE A 240 -15.18 -0.23 7.93
CA PHE A 240 -15.93 0.41 6.85
C PHE A 240 -15.08 1.50 6.16
N PRO A 241 -15.01 1.60 4.81
CA PRO A 241 -15.90 1.02 3.80
C PRO A 241 -15.37 -0.22 3.06
N ALA A 242 -14.21 -0.79 3.43
CA ALA A 242 -14.06 -2.25 3.37
C ALA A 242 -15.20 -2.84 4.23
N SER A 243 -15.42 -4.11 4.47
CA SER A 243 -16.65 -4.52 5.21
C SER A 243 -18.04 -4.12 4.59
N SER A 244 -18.16 -3.24 3.57
CA SER A 244 -19.38 -2.97 2.80
C SER A 244 -19.62 -4.02 1.72
N HIS A 245 -20.88 -4.42 1.50
CA HIS A 245 -21.27 -5.37 0.44
C HIS A 245 -20.87 -4.91 -0.98
N TYR A 246 -20.79 -3.59 -1.21
CA TYR A 246 -20.58 -3.02 -2.54
C TYR A 246 -19.10 -2.84 -2.91
N VAL A 247 -18.21 -3.04 -1.94
CA VAL A 247 -16.79 -2.66 -2.04
C VAL A 247 -15.92 -3.90 -2.12
N THR A 248 -14.90 -3.86 -2.98
CA THR A 248 -13.79 -4.82 -2.96
C THR A 248 -12.87 -4.44 -1.80
N ALA A 249 -12.81 -5.27 -0.76
CA ALA A 249 -11.93 -5.08 0.37
C ALA A 249 -10.51 -5.55 0.04
N ILE A 250 -9.56 -4.63 0.15
CA ILE A 250 -8.19 -4.82 -0.31
C ILE A 250 -7.26 -4.99 0.90
N GLY A 251 -6.79 -6.22 1.11
CA GLY A 251 -5.84 -6.58 2.15
C GLY A 251 -4.40 -6.26 1.78
N GLY A 252 -3.44 -6.91 2.44
CA GLY A 252 -2.03 -6.54 2.33
C GLY A 252 -1.04 -7.70 2.36
N THR A 253 -0.01 -7.61 1.52
CA THR A 253 1.11 -8.55 1.47
C THR A 253 2.46 -7.86 1.75
N SER A 254 3.44 -8.66 2.19
CA SER A 254 4.86 -8.33 2.08
C SER A 254 5.37 -8.91 0.76
N LEU A 255 5.86 -8.07 -0.15
CA LEU A 255 6.26 -8.47 -1.51
C LEU A 255 7.78 -8.38 -1.66
N VAL A 256 8.45 -9.49 -1.96
CA VAL A 256 9.91 -9.54 -2.09
C VAL A 256 10.33 -10.16 -3.42
N LYS A 257 11.45 -9.70 -3.98
CA LYS A 257 12.04 -10.35 -5.16
C LYS A 257 12.57 -11.71 -4.76
N ASP A 258 12.40 -12.69 -5.63
CA ASP A 258 12.95 -14.03 -5.45
C ASP A 258 13.45 -14.62 -6.78
N SER A 259 13.79 -15.91 -6.77
CA SER A 259 14.30 -16.64 -7.95
C SER A 259 13.23 -17.48 -8.66
N SER A 260 11.95 -17.33 -8.28
CA SER A 260 10.85 -18.03 -8.95
C SER A 260 10.68 -17.55 -10.40
N ALA A 261 9.91 -18.27 -11.21
CA ALA A 261 9.57 -17.82 -12.56
C ALA A 261 8.77 -16.50 -12.58
N ARG A 262 8.04 -16.17 -11.50
CA ARG A 262 7.40 -14.86 -11.31
C ARG A 262 8.46 -13.78 -11.00
N GLY A 263 9.56 -14.16 -10.35
CA GLY A 263 10.59 -13.25 -9.82
C GLY A 263 10.18 -12.56 -8.51
N TRP A 264 9.05 -12.97 -7.93
CA TRP A 264 8.45 -12.38 -6.75
C TRP A 264 7.77 -13.44 -5.87
N SER A 265 7.89 -13.26 -4.56
CA SER A 265 7.08 -13.98 -3.56
C SER A 265 6.34 -13.01 -2.64
N GLU A 266 5.23 -13.50 -2.10
CA GLU A 266 4.37 -12.75 -1.18
C GLU A 266 4.02 -13.60 0.05
N THR A 267 3.98 -12.94 1.20
CA THR A 267 3.39 -13.46 2.44
C THR A 267 2.33 -12.48 2.93
N ALA A 268 1.39 -12.94 3.74
CA ALA A 268 0.49 -12.04 4.46
C ALA A 268 1.31 -11.00 5.24
N TRP A 269 0.98 -9.72 5.06
CA TRP A 269 1.59 -8.66 5.86
C TRP A 269 0.99 -8.66 7.25
N SER A 270 1.82 -8.59 8.28
CA SER A 270 1.36 -8.67 9.67
C SER A 270 0.43 -7.54 10.10
N GLY A 271 0.46 -6.41 9.39
CA GLY A 271 -0.44 -5.28 9.62
C GLY A 271 -1.77 -5.40 8.88
N ALA A 272 -1.90 -6.26 7.87
CA ALA A 272 -3.08 -6.29 7.00
C ALA A 272 -4.37 -6.51 7.80
N GLY A 273 -5.39 -5.68 7.57
CA GLY A 273 -6.69 -5.81 8.20
C GLY A 273 -7.41 -7.07 7.74
N SER A 274 -8.05 -7.77 8.67
CA SER A 274 -8.85 -8.95 8.38
C SER A 274 -9.94 -9.19 9.44
N GLY A 275 -10.97 -9.95 9.05
CA GLY A 275 -11.98 -10.44 9.97
C GLY A 275 -13.34 -10.65 9.33
N CYS A 276 -14.34 -10.84 10.18
CA CYS A 276 -15.72 -11.12 9.80
C CYS A 276 -16.65 -10.10 10.46
N THR A 277 -17.61 -9.57 9.72
CA THR A 277 -18.72 -8.77 10.25
C THR A 277 -20.05 -9.39 9.91
N THR A 278 -21.02 -9.30 10.83
CA THR A 278 -22.43 -9.67 10.58
C THR A 278 -23.31 -8.47 10.27
N LEU A 279 -22.75 -7.25 10.26
CA LEU A 279 -23.50 -6.04 9.95
C LEU A 279 -23.87 -5.94 8.47
N ASN A 280 -23.03 -6.54 7.61
CA ASN A 280 -23.13 -6.45 6.15
C ASN A 280 -23.15 -7.84 5.52
N ALA A 281 -23.83 -7.94 4.38
CA ALA A 281 -23.88 -9.16 3.60
C ALA A 281 -22.58 -9.36 2.79
N ALA A 282 -22.14 -10.61 2.66
CA ALA A 282 -21.06 -10.98 1.76
C ALA A 282 -21.40 -10.63 0.29
N PRO A 283 -20.42 -10.23 -0.54
CA PRO A 283 -20.63 -10.12 -1.98
C PRO A 283 -20.91 -11.50 -2.59
N ALA A 284 -21.54 -11.51 -3.77
CA ALA A 284 -21.79 -12.77 -4.48
C ALA A 284 -20.46 -13.50 -4.78
N GLY A 285 -20.43 -14.81 -4.52
CA GLY A 285 -19.23 -15.65 -4.63
C GLY A 285 -18.47 -15.85 -3.32
N GLN A 286 -18.56 -14.91 -2.37
CA GLN A 286 -18.02 -15.09 -1.02
C GLN A 286 -19.00 -15.91 -0.17
N THR A 287 -18.75 -17.21 -0.01
CA THR A 287 -19.63 -18.11 0.75
C THR A 287 -19.15 -18.34 2.17
N SER A 288 -20.07 -18.62 3.09
CA SER A 288 -19.73 -19.00 4.47
C SER A 288 -18.95 -20.32 4.56
N ALA A 289 -19.12 -21.23 3.59
CA ALA A 289 -18.31 -22.44 3.49
C ALA A 289 -16.84 -22.14 3.17
N MET A 290 -16.61 -21.12 2.33
CA MET A 290 -15.27 -20.64 1.98
C MET A 290 -14.62 -19.89 3.16
N THR A 291 -15.35 -18.94 3.74
CA THR A 291 -14.79 -17.98 4.70
C THR A 291 -14.97 -18.38 6.15
N SER A 292 -15.89 -19.30 6.48
CA SER A 292 -16.39 -19.52 7.85
C SER A 292 -17.07 -18.30 8.50
N CYS A 293 -17.36 -17.25 7.72
CA CYS A 293 -18.08 -16.06 8.15
C CYS A 293 -19.55 -16.13 7.68
N SER A 294 -20.50 -15.83 8.57
CA SER A 294 -21.93 -15.81 8.24
C SER A 294 -22.41 -14.50 7.60
N GLY A 295 -21.67 -13.42 7.82
CA GLY A 295 -21.85 -12.15 7.10
C GLY A 295 -20.71 -11.95 6.11
N ARG A 296 -20.07 -10.78 6.14
CA ARG A 296 -19.00 -10.41 5.21
C ARG A 296 -17.63 -10.57 5.84
N ALA A 297 -16.74 -11.28 5.15
CA ALA A 297 -15.34 -11.36 5.52
C ALA A 297 -14.49 -10.33 4.75
N ILE A 298 -13.48 -9.76 5.41
CA ILE A 298 -12.38 -9.01 4.79
C ILE A 298 -11.07 -9.81 4.95
N ALA A 299 -10.19 -9.87 3.96
CA ALA A 299 -10.21 -9.21 2.64
C ALA A 299 -10.91 -10.01 1.51
N ASP A 300 -11.11 -9.38 0.34
CA ASP A 300 -11.53 -10.04 -0.90
C ASP A 300 -10.30 -10.44 -1.75
N VAL A 301 -9.36 -9.52 -1.92
CA VAL A 301 -8.06 -9.69 -2.60
C VAL A 301 -7.02 -8.79 -1.93
N SER A 302 -5.76 -8.88 -2.33
CA SER A 302 -4.66 -8.08 -1.79
C SER A 302 -3.65 -7.64 -2.84
N ALA A 303 -2.77 -6.72 -2.43
CA ALA A 303 -1.53 -6.34 -3.08
C ALA A 303 -0.53 -5.89 -2.00
N VAL A 304 0.64 -5.41 -2.41
CA VAL A 304 1.73 -5.03 -1.50
C VAL A 304 1.27 -3.91 -0.57
N ALA A 305 1.51 -4.13 0.71
CA ALA A 305 1.13 -3.21 1.78
C ALA A 305 2.22 -3.06 2.83
N ASP A 306 3.11 -4.04 3.03
CA ASP A 306 4.13 -3.92 4.09
C ASP A 306 5.06 -2.70 3.85
N PRO A 307 5.14 -1.71 4.77
CA PRO A 307 6.03 -0.56 4.63
C PRO A 307 7.50 -0.93 4.45
N ALA A 308 7.94 -2.07 4.98
CA ALA A 308 9.31 -2.57 4.77
C ALA A 308 9.55 -3.04 3.33
N THR A 309 8.50 -3.33 2.56
CA THR A 309 8.57 -3.72 1.15
C THR A 309 7.79 -2.80 0.21
N GLY A 310 7.29 -1.68 0.72
CA GLY A 310 6.36 -0.77 0.05
C GLY A 310 6.97 0.12 -1.04
N LEU A 311 6.21 1.13 -1.45
CA LEU A 311 6.48 1.98 -2.60
C LEU A 311 7.40 3.16 -2.25
N ALA A 312 8.35 3.46 -3.12
CA ALA A 312 9.05 4.75 -3.08
C ALA A 312 8.04 5.85 -3.44
N THR A 313 7.79 6.80 -2.54
CA THR A 313 6.72 7.82 -2.69
C THR A 313 7.29 9.21 -2.47
N TYR A 314 6.86 10.19 -3.28
CA TYR A 314 7.25 11.58 -3.11
C TYR A 314 6.11 12.38 -2.46
N ALA A 315 6.22 12.61 -1.15
CA ALA A 315 5.11 13.05 -0.32
C ALA A 315 5.40 14.38 0.40
N PRO A 316 4.36 15.15 0.76
CA PRO A 316 4.53 16.41 1.47
C PRO A 316 5.02 16.18 2.89
N THR A 317 6.00 16.98 3.32
CA THR A 317 6.42 17.09 4.73
C THR A 317 5.81 18.32 5.40
N THR A 318 5.43 19.32 4.59
CA THR A 318 4.69 20.51 5.02
C THR A 318 3.73 20.93 3.89
N LYS A 319 3.02 22.05 4.08
CA LYS A 319 2.19 22.64 3.01
C LYS A 319 3.00 23.08 1.79
N THR A 320 4.31 23.31 1.93
CA THR A 320 5.16 23.88 0.87
C THR A 320 6.37 23.03 0.50
N ALA A 321 6.69 22.00 1.29
CA ALA A 321 7.83 21.12 1.08
C ALA A 321 7.41 19.65 1.00
N SER A 322 8.17 18.87 0.23
CA SER A 322 7.96 17.44 -0.01
C SER A 322 9.30 16.70 -0.02
N SER A 323 9.29 15.40 0.23
CA SER A 323 10.48 14.55 0.22
C SER A 323 10.13 13.11 -0.14
N TRP A 324 11.13 12.37 -0.63
CA TRP A 324 11.04 10.93 -0.78
C TRP A 324 10.94 10.23 0.58
N ALA A 325 10.10 9.20 0.65
CA ALA A 325 10.14 8.17 1.68
C ALA A 325 9.60 6.84 1.13
N GLN A 326 9.72 5.78 1.92
CA GLN A 326 9.09 4.50 1.62
C GLN A 326 7.76 4.40 2.37
N TYR A 327 6.69 4.12 1.64
CA TYR A 327 5.32 4.04 2.16
C TYR A 327 4.73 2.67 1.91
N GLY A 328 3.84 2.24 2.81
CA GLY A 328 2.99 1.08 2.67
C GLY A 328 1.66 1.31 3.39
N GLY A 329 1.18 0.29 4.06
CA GLY A 329 -0.19 0.14 4.50
C GLY A 329 -1.10 -0.43 3.41
N THR A 330 -2.28 -0.92 3.80
CA THR A 330 -3.32 -1.35 2.85
C THR A 330 -3.81 -0.18 1.98
N SER A 331 -3.51 1.06 2.37
CA SER A 331 -3.57 2.24 1.52
C SER A 331 -2.76 2.14 0.23
N LEU A 332 -1.58 1.51 0.22
CA LEU A 332 -0.84 1.28 -1.02
C LEU A 332 -1.58 0.26 -1.91
N SER A 333 -2.18 -0.74 -1.27
CA SER A 333 -2.78 -1.89 -1.92
C SER A 333 -4.07 -1.53 -2.68
N SER A 334 -4.94 -0.69 -2.08
CA SER A 334 -6.20 -0.24 -2.69
C SER A 334 -6.05 0.40 -4.08
N PRO A 335 -5.24 1.46 -4.28
CA PRO A 335 -5.05 2.11 -5.57
C PRO A 335 -4.33 1.23 -6.59
N ILE A 336 -3.49 0.28 -6.14
CA ILE A 336 -2.92 -0.75 -7.03
C ILE A 336 -4.07 -1.59 -7.62
N VAL A 337 -4.95 -2.15 -6.79
CA VAL A 337 -6.05 -2.99 -7.29
C VAL A 337 -7.08 -2.18 -8.08
N ALA A 338 -7.40 -0.95 -7.67
CA ALA A 338 -8.24 -0.04 -8.46
C ALA A 338 -7.65 0.18 -9.87
N SER A 339 -6.33 0.33 -9.97
CA SER A 339 -5.63 0.44 -11.24
C SER A 339 -5.72 -0.84 -12.07
N VAL A 340 -5.71 -2.03 -11.46
CA VAL A 340 -5.90 -3.31 -12.17
C VAL A 340 -7.29 -3.43 -12.78
N TYR A 341 -8.36 -3.05 -12.06
CA TYR A 341 -9.71 -2.92 -12.64
C TYR A 341 -9.74 -1.91 -13.80
N ALA A 342 -9.10 -0.75 -13.62
CA ALA A 342 -8.97 0.26 -14.66
C ALA A 342 -8.02 -0.12 -15.80
N LEU A 343 -7.30 -1.24 -15.71
CA LEU A 343 -6.58 -1.87 -16.81
C LEU A 343 -7.39 -3.00 -17.46
N SER A 344 -8.18 -3.77 -16.72
CA SER A 344 -9.02 -4.88 -17.23
C SER A 344 -10.10 -4.39 -18.20
N GLY A 345 -10.85 -3.38 -17.79
CA GLY A 345 -11.95 -2.77 -18.55
C GLY A 345 -13.29 -3.43 -18.24
N ASN A 346 -13.26 -4.38 -17.31
CA ASN A 346 -14.38 -5.17 -16.90
C ASN A 346 -14.79 -4.77 -15.48
N THR A 347 -15.76 -3.88 -15.37
CA THR A 347 -16.30 -3.46 -14.07
C THR A 347 -17.79 -3.74 -14.00
N ALA A 348 -18.25 -4.75 -14.76
CA ALA A 348 -19.66 -5.07 -14.93
C ALA A 348 -20.33 -5.46 -13.61
N GLY A 349 -21.55 -4.96 -13.39
CA GLY A 349 -22.29 -5.21 -12.15
C GLY A 349 -21.52 -4.70 -10.93
N TYR A 350 -21.43 -5.53 -9.89
CA TYR A 350 -20.55 -5.27 -8.75
C TYR A 350 -19.18 -5.91 -9.01
N ALA A 351 -18.18 -5.07 -9.24
CA ALA A 351 -16.84 -5.52 -9.61
C ALA A 351 -16.20 -6.44 -8.55
N ASN A 352 -16.58 -6.30 -7.28
CA ASN A 352 -16.09 -7.15 -6.19
C ASN A 352 -16.48 -8.64 -6.31
N THR A 353 -17.39 -8.99 -7.23
CA THR A 353 -17.74 -10.38 -7.55
C THR A 353 -16.78 -11.03 -8.56
N LEU A 354 -16.06 -10.23 -9.35
CA LEU A 354 -15.21 -10.71 -10.45
C LEU A 354 -14.06 -11.59 -9.96
N PRO A 355 -13.34 -11.27 -8.86
CA PRO A 355 -12.27 -12.13 -8.35
C PRO A 355 -12.78 -13.51 -7.93
N TYR A 356 -13.97 -13.59 -7.33
CA TYR A 356 -14.59 -14.85 -6.90
C TYR A 356 -14.98 -15.75 -8.07
N ALA A 357 -15.35 -15.16 -9.21
CA ALA A 357 -15.65 -15.90 -10.43
C ALA A 357 -14.38 -16.36 -11.18
N ASN A 358 -13.24 -15.72 -10.95
CA ASN A 358 -12.01 -15.91 -11.73
C ASN A 358 -10.74 -16.07 -10.86
N PRO A 359 -10.73 -16.95 -9.84
CA PRO A 359 -9.62 -17.03 -8.88
C PRO A 359 -8.29 -17.49 -9.53
N ALA A 360 -8.34 -18.15 -10.69
CA ALA A 360 -7.14 -18.54 -11.45
C ALA A 360 -6.33 -17.33 -11.97
N GLY A 361 -6.94 -16.14 -12.04
CA GLY A 361 -6.29 -14.88 -12.38
C GLY A 361 -5.56 -14.21 -11.21
N LEU A 362 -5.34 -14.92 -10.10
CA LEU A 362 -4.68 -14.44 -8.91
C LEU A 362 -3.48 -15.32 -8.53
N PHE A 363 -2.52 -14.73 -7.82
CA PHE A 363 -1.49 -15.46 -7.08
C PHE A 363 -2.00 -15.71 -5.66
N ASP A 364 -2.24 -16.99 -5.34
CA ASP A 364 -2.61 -17.43 -4.00
C ASP A 364 -1.45 -17.20 -3.01
N VAL A 365 -1.72 -16.52 -1.90
CA VAL A 365 -0.72 -16.22 -0.86
C VAL A 365 -0.95 -17.16 0.31
N THR A 366 -0.08 -18.16 0.46
CA THR A 366 -0.39 -19.30 1.34
C THR A 366 0.36 -19.31 2.67
N SER A 367 1.03 -18.21 3.05
CA SER A 367 1.86 -18.16 4.26
C SER A 367 1.92 -16.77 4.90
N GLY A 368 2.23 -16.73 6.19
CA GLY A 368 2.21 -15.52 7.01
C GLY A 368 0.95 -15.39 7.85
N SER A 369 0.94 -14.42 8.76
CA SER A 369 -0.20 -14.10 9.61
C SER A 369 -0.21 -12.63 9.99
N ASN A 370 -1.38 -12.12 10.35
CA ASN A 370 -1.60 -10.75 10.83
C ASN A 370 -2.12 -10.69 12.28
N GLY A 371 -1.87 -11.76 13.04
CA GLY A 371 -2.28 -11.88 14.42
C GLY A 371 -2.41 -13.33 14.89
N THR A 372 -3.09 -13.49 16.02
CA THR A 372 -3.42 -14.78 16.62
C THR A 372 -4.94 -14.91 16.73
N CYS A 373 -5.49 -15.99 16.17
CA CYS A 373 -6.93 -16.20 16.09
C CYS A 373 -7.23 -17.68 15.78
N ALA A 374 -8.50 -18.07 15.92
CA ALA A 374 -8.97 -19.38 15.45
C ALA A 374 -9.19 -19.42 13.93
N SER A 375 -9.60 -18.31 13.33
CA SER A 375 -9.86 -18.16 11.89
C SER A 375 -9.63 -16.71 11.47
N TRP A 376 -9.23 -16.51 10.20
CA TRP A 376 -9.05 -15.20 9.53
C TRP A 376 -7.76 -14.42 9.74
N CYS A 377 -6.79 -14.91 10.51
CA CYS A 377 -5.52 -14.19 10.71
C CYS A 377 -4.29 -14.90 10.12
N THR A 378 -4.46 -16.12 9.59
CA THR A 378 -3.36 -16.90 9.01
C THR A 378 -3.66 -17.18 7.55
N ALA A 379 -2.68 -16.94 6.70
CA ALA A 379 -2.78 -17.24 5.29
C ALA A 379 -2.75 -18.75 5.02
N ARG A 380 -3.46 -19.20 3.99
CA ARG A 380 -3.57 -20.62 3.61
C ARG A 380 -3.91 -20.72 2.12
N SER A 381 -3.97 -21.93 1.58
CA SER A 381 -4.42 -22.08 0.20
C SER A 381 -5.91 -21.74 0.05
N GLY A 382 -6.23 -21.04 -1.05
CA GLY A 382 -7.55 -20.52 -1.34
C GLY A 382 -7.84 -19.26 -0.53
N TRP A 383 -9.11 -19.02 -0.22
CA TRP A 383 -9.45 -17.81 0.54
C TRP A 383 -8.92 -17.86 1.99
N ASP A 384 -8.30 -16.77 2.40
CA ASP A 384 -7.95 -16.46 3.79
C ASP A 384 -8.23 -15.01 4.18
N GLY A 385 -8.18 -14.71 5.47
CA GLY A 385 -8.53 -13.37 5.96
C GLY A 385 -7.49 -12.29 5.59
N PRO A 386 -6.18 -12.48 5.83
CA PRO A 386 -5.20 -11.42 5.55
C PRO A 386 -5.07 -11.08 4.07
N THR A 387 -5.28 -12.05 3.18
CA THR A 387 -5.01 -11.90 1.75
C THR A 387 -6.18 -12.15 0.80
N GLY A 388 -7.33 -12.56 1.32
CA GLY A 388 -8.50 -12.85 0.51
C GLY A 388 -8.22 -14.02 -0.42
N LEU A 389 -8.52 -13.85 -1.71
CA LEU A 389 -8.21 -14.80 -2.78
C LEU A 389 -6.76 -14.69 -3.31
N GLY A 390 -5.95 -13.78 -2.76
CA GLY A 390 -4.58 -13.51 -3.20
C GLY A 390 -4.42 -12.20 -3.98
N THR A 391 -3.39 -12.12 -4.82
CA THR A 391 -2.98 -10.87 -5.49
C THR A 391 -3.06 -10.94 -7.02
N PRO A 392 -3.08 -9.79 -7.74
CA PRO A 392 -3.26 -9.80 -9.20
C PRO A 392 -2.19 -10.61 -9.96
N ASN A 393 -2.63 -11.52 -10.82
CA ASN A 393 -1.81 -12.20 -11.82
C ASN A 393 -2.22 -11.70 -13.22
N GLY A 394 -1.96 -10.42 -13.48
CA GLY A 394 -2.54 -9.69 -14.60
C GLY A 394 -3.96 -9.22 -14.29
N THR A 395 -4.77 -9.04 -15.33
CA THR A 395 -6.10 -8.44 -15.22
C THR A 395 -7.25 -9.44 -15.31
N SER A 396 -6.99 -10.74 -15.50
CA SER A 396 -8.05 -11.71 -15.84
C SER A 396 -9.01 -12.03 -14.68
N ALA A 397 -8.64 -11.72 -13.44
CA ALA A 397 -9.53 -11.82 -12.28
C ALA A 397 -10.42 -10.58 -12.08
N PHE A 398 -10.19 -9.53 -12.88
CA PHE A 398 -10.70 -8.18 -12.67
C PHE A 398 -11.46 -7.65 -13.88
#